data_AF-K1RVN1-F1
#
_entry.id   AF-K1RVN1-F1
#
_cell.length_a   1.000
_cell.length_b   1.000
_cell.length_c   1.000
_cell.angle_alpha   90.00
_cell.angle_beta   90.00
_cell.angle_gamma   90.00
#
_symmetry.space_group_name_H-M   'P 1'
#
loop_
_entity.id
_entity.type
_entity.pdbx_description
1 polymer ?
#
loop_
_entity_poly.entity_id
_entity_poly.type
_entity_poly.pdbx_seq_one_letter_code
_entity_poly.pdbx_strand_id
1 'polypeptide(L)'
;GPETEPSESNQGAFLEELSEMLKSYLPKHCIALRYDLNWESHWCREEDFDVKGNWIGLPQKEFQEIKLNYGTCNRNLRKANSNILPANTIVLDLTQDESAILNRMKPKTRYNIRLALRKGVNVVSVGMEGLETWYELYTETALRNGLHLNDISYFRNMFASKTECPDNGVNVKLMIAYYDKIPLAAMFLVLSAHRATYLYGASTSKMRNLMPTYALQWKAIQIDKRKPLP
;
A
#
# COMPACT_ATOMS: atom_id res chain seq x y z
N GLY A 1 10.85 -6.11 -12.56
CA GLY A 1 12.29 -6.41 -12.68
C GLY A 1 12.46 -7.88 -12.99
N PRO A 2 13.69 -8.42 -12.88
CA PRO A 2 13.90 -9.86 -12.83
C PRO A 2 13.04 -10.49 -11.71
N GLU A 3 12.28 -11.53 -12.02
CA GLU A 3 11.46 -12.25 -11.02
C GLU A 3 12.31 -13.24 -10.21
N THR A 4 13.38 -13.77 -10.82
CA THR A 4 14.36 -14.60 -10.15
C THR A 4 15.15 -13.76 -9.14
N GLU A 5 15.22 -14.24 -7.90
CA GLU A 5 16.03 -13.65 -6.84
C GLU A 5 17.31 -14.50 -6.65
N PRO A 6 18.49 -14.01 -7.09
CA PRO A 6 19.76 -14.66 -6.78
C PRO A 6 20.04 -14.65 -5.28
N SER A 7 20.97 -15.50 -4.84
CA SER A 7 21.51 -15.43 -3.48
C SER A 7 22.00 -14.01 -3.17
N GLU A 8 21.82 -13.56 -1.94
CA GLU A 8 22.12 -12.19 -1.51
C GLU A 8 23.50 -11.66 -1.96
N SER A 9 24.54 -12.51 -1.89
CA SER A 9 25.91 -12.15 -2.30
C SER A 9 26.10 -11.93 -3.81
N ASN A 10 25.17 -12.41 -4.63
CA ASN A 10 25.23 -12.39 -6.08
C ASN A 10 24.21 -11.44 -6.72
N GLN A 11 23.32 -10.84 -5.91
CA GLN A 11 22.30 -9.91 -6.39
C GLN A 11 22.92 -8.73 -7.16
N GLY A 12 24.02 -8.17 -6.66
CA GLY A 12 24.80 -7.13 -7.32
C GLY A 12 25.35 -7.55 -8.68
N ALA A 13 26.11 -8.65 -8.69
CA ALA A 13 26.75 -9.17 -9.90
C ALA A 13 25.71 -9.50 -10.99
N PHE A 14 24.58 -10.10 -10.59
CA PHE A 14 23.48 -10.40 -11.50
C PHE A 14 22.89 -9.14 -12.15
N LEU A 15 22.63 -8.09 -11.37
CA LEU A 15 22.09 -6.84 -11.92
C LEU A 15 23.08 -6.14 -12.86
N GLU A 16 24.37 -6.20 -12.56
CA GLU A 16 25.41 -5.65 -13.44
C GLU A 16 25.49 -6.44 -14.75
N GLU A 17 25.56 -7.77 -14.69
CA GLU A 17 25.59 -8.64 -15.87
C GLU A 17 24.36 -8.42 -16.75
N LEU A 18 23.16 -8.42 -16.14
CA LEU A 18 21.92 -8.13 -16.84
C LEU A 18 21.96 -6.76 -17.51
N SER A 19 22.50 -5.74 -16.84
CA SER A 19 22.61 -4.39 -17.40
C SER A 19 23.55 -4.33 -18.61
N GLU A 20 24.70 -5.02 -18.56
CA GLU A 20 25.64 -5.08 -19.67
C GLU A 20 25.09 -5.90 -20.85
N MET A 21 24.36 -7.00 -20.59
CA MET A 21 23.69 -7.78 -21.63
C MET A 21 22.62 -6.96 -22.36
N LEU A 22 21.84 -6.16 -21.62
CA LEU A 22 20.78 -5.33 -22.18
C LEU A 22 21.31 -4.15 -23.00
N LYS A 23 22.56 -3.71 -22.77
CA LYS A 23 23.15 -2.51 -23.38
C LYS A 23 23.01 -2.43 -24.90
N SER A 24 23.16 -3.55 -25.60
CA SER A 24 23.05 -3.61 -27.07
C SER A 24 21.62 -3.42 -27.58
N TYR A 25 20.61 -3.65 -26.74
CA TYR A 25 19.20 -3.51 -27.05
C TYR A 25 18.62 -2.14 -26.66
N LEU A 26 19.38 -1.33 -25.93
CA LEU A 26 18.92 -0.04 -25.42
C LEU A 26 19.12 1.08 -26.45
N PRO A 27 18.26 2.10 -26.45
CA PRO A 27 18.48 3.30 -27.25
C PRO A 27 19.84 3.95 -26.92
N LYS A 28 20.52 4.52 -27.93
CA LYS A 28 21.82 5.20 -27.76
C LYS A 28 21.80 6.34 -26.74
N HIS A 29 20.63 6.88 -26.41
CA HIS A 29 20.42 7.95 -25.44
C HIS A 29 19.98 7.43 -24.06
N CYS A 30 20.03 6.13 -23.81
CA CYS A 30 19.76 5.56 -22.49
C CYS A 30 20.87 5.97 -21.51
N ILE A 31 20.49 6.65 -20.42
CA ILE A 31 21.43 7.16 -19.41
C ILE A 31 21.51 6.21 -18.20
N ALA A 32 20.41 5.52 -17.87
CA ALA A 32 20.35 4.58 -16.77
C ALA A 32 19.25 3.54 -16.99
N LEU A 33 19.49 2.34 -16.46
CA LEU A 33 18.45 1.33 -16.23
C LEU A 33 18.00 1.41 -14.78
N ARG A 34 16.68 1.34 -14.58
CA ARG A 34 16.10 1.26 -13.25
C ARG A 34 15.49 -0.12 -13.05
N TYR A 35 15.85 -0.75 -11.94
CA TYR A 35 15.23 -1.97 -11.49
C TYR A 35 14.26 -1.71 -10.36
N ASP A 36 12.98 -2.02 -10.59
CA ASP A 36 11.99 -2.22 -9.52
C ASP A 36 11.97 -3.72 -9.22
N LEU A 37 12.66 -4.08 -8.14
CA LEU A 37 12.90 -5.46 -7.70
C LEU A 37 11.84 -5.86 -6.67
N ASN A 38 11.38 -7.11 -6.76
CA ASN A 38 10.49 -7.75 -5.78
C ASN A 38 11.28 -8.54 -4.73
N TRP A 39 12.61 -8.35 -4.67
CA TRP A 39 13.52 -9.04 -3.77
C TRP A 39 13.36 -8.56 -2.34
N GLU A 40 13.71 -9.44 -1.40
CA GLU A 40 13.72 -9.07 0.01
C GLU A 40 14.79 -7.99 0.28
N SER A 41 14.48 -7.05 1.19
CA SER A 41 15.43 -6.00 1.57
C SER A 41 16.61 -6.61 2.33
N HIS A 42 17.83 -6.16 2.05
CA HIS A 42 19.00 -6.55 2.87
C HIS A 42 18.93 -6.07 4.32
N TRP A 43 17.98 -5.20 4.65
CA TRP A 43 17.84 -4.53 5.95
C TRP A 43 16.49 -4.83 6.60
N CYS A 44 16.04 -6.08 6.54
CA CYS A 44 14.84 -6.55 7.26
C CYS A 44 15.08 -7.82 8.08
N ARG A 45 16.32 -8.06 8.49
CA ARG A 45 16.69 -9.16 9.39
C ARG A 45 16.41 -8.79 10.84
N GLU A 46 16.44 -9.76 11.76
CA GLU A 46 16.21 -9.51 13.19
C GLU A 46 17.14 -8.43 13.77
N GLU A 47 18.38 -8.36 13.28
CA GLU A 47 19.38 -7.34 13.66
C GLU A 47 19.01 -5.91 13.22
N ASP A 48 18.08 -5.75 12.26
CA ASP A 48 17.58 -4.47 11.77
C ASP A 48 16.40 -3.93 12.59
N PHE A 49 16.06 -4.58 13.72
CA PHE A 49 15.00 -4.13 14.63
C PHE A 49 15.58 -3.86 16.03
N ASP A 50 15.04 -2.84 16.69
CA ASP A 50 15.37 -2.56 18.08
C ASP A 50 14.77 -3.63 19.02
N VAL A 51 15.12 -3.56 20.31
CA VAL A 51 14.62 -4.48 21.34
C VAL A 51 13.09 -4.45 21.53
N LYS A 52 12.40 -3.47 20.95
CA LYS A 52 10.93 -3.34 20.96
C LYS A 52 10.30 -3.80 19.65
N GLY A 53 11.08 -4.32 18.71
CA GLY A 53 10.64 -4.74 17.38
C GLY A 53 10.37 -3.60 16.42
N ASN A 54 10.88 -2.39 16.69
CA ASN A 54 10.80 -1.28 15.73
C ASN A 54 11.97 -1.35 14.76
N TRP A 55 11.68 -1.24 13.47
CA TRP A 55 12.72 -1.18 12.44
C TRP A 55 13.61 0.05 12.63
N ILE A 56 14.93 -0.16 12.63
CA ILE A 56 15.92 0.91 12.91
C ILE A 56 16.14 1.84 11.72
N GLY A 57 15.66 1.44 10.53
CA GLY A 57 15.79 2.20 9.30
C GLY A 57 16.94 1.73 8.41
N LEU A 58 16.99 2.27 7.20
CA LEU A 58 18.04 1.96 6.24
C LEU A 58 19.37 2.63 6.64
N PRO A 59 20.52 2.02 6.32
CA PRO A 59 21.79 2.70 6.45
C PRO A 59 21.90 3.85 5.43
N GLN A 60 22.93 4.69 5.57
CA GLN A 60 23.19 5.75 4.60
C GLN A 60 23.35 5.20 3.17
N LYS A 61 23.01 6.02 2.18
CA LYS A 61 22.93 5.63 0.76
C LYS A 61 24.21 4.95 0.29
N GLU A 62 25.35 5.44 0.74
CA GLU A 62 26.69 4.97 0.39
C GLU A 62 26.90 3.52 0.82
N PHE A 63 26.43 3.13 2.01
CA PHE A 63 26.52 1.75 2.50
C PHE A 63 25.57 0.81 1.75
N GLN A 64 24.40 1.31 1.33
CA GLN A 64 23.49 0.54 0.48
C GLN A 64 24.12 0.26 -0.88
N GLU A 65 24.74 1.27 -1.50
CA GLU A 65 25.46 1.12 -2.77
C GLU A 65 26.68 0.21 -2.64
N ILE A 66 27.46 0.31 -1.56
CA ILE A 66 28.60 -0.58 -1.32
C ILE A 66 28.16 -2.04 -1.22
N LYS A 67 27.08 -2.31 -0.46
CA LYS A 67 26.54 -3.67 -0.29
C LYS A 67 26.13 -4.27 -1.63
N LEU A 68 25.38 -3.53 -2.45
CA LEU A 68 24.90 -4.03 -3.74
C LEU A 68 25.99 -4.08 -4.81
N ASN A 69 27.03 -3.25 -4.72
CA ASN A 69 28.19 -3.33 -5.63
C ASN A 69 29.27 -4.31 -5.14
N TYR A 70 29.04 -5.03 -4.04
CA TYR A 70 29.99 -6.05 -3.60
C TYR A 70 30.01 -7.20 -4.62
N GLY A 71 31.20 -7.54 -5.10
CA GLY A 71 31.38 -8.57 -6.14
C GLY A 71 31.09 -8.12 -7.57
N THR A 72 30.71 -6.87 -7.81
CA THR A 72 30.56 -6.32 -9.16
C THR A 72 31.91 -5.85 -9.74
N CYS A 73 32.03 -5.91 -11.06
CA CYS A 73 33.21 -5.49 -11.80
C CYS A 73 33.28 -3.96 -11.95
N ASN A 74 32.17 -3.32 -12.34
CA ASN A 74 32.16 -1.90 -12.70
C ASN A 74 31.68 -0.99 -11.56
N ARG A 75 30.99 -1.54 -10.55
CA ARG A 75 30.48 -0.79 -9.38
C ARG A 75 29.55 0.37 -9.75
N ASN A 76 28.75 0.17 -10.80
CA ASN A 76 27.88 1.21 -11.38
C ASN A 76 26.44 1.19 -10.85
N LEU A 77 26.10 0.30 -9.90
CA LEU A 77 24.76 0.27 -9.32
C LEU A 77 24.58 1.45 -8.35
N ARG A 78 23.54 2.25 -8.55
CA ARG A 78 23.24 3.44 -7.76
C ARG A 78 21.87 3.32 -7.12
N LYS A 79 21.76 3.72 -5.85
CA LYS A 79 20.46 3.78 -5.18
C LYS A 79 19.68 4.96 -5.74
N ALA A 80 18.45 4.69 -6.19
CA ALA A 80 17.54 5.74 -6.63
C ALA A 80 17.29 6.75 -5.50
N ASN A 81 17.29 8.04 -5.84
CA ASN A 81 17.11 9.15 -4.90
C ASN A 81 15.73 9.16 -4.23
N SER A 82 14.75 8.47 -4.82
CA SER A 82 13.42 8.26 -4.25
C SER A 82 12.95 6.84 -4.49
N ASN A 83 12.07 6.36 -3.63
CA ASN A 83 11.32 5.12 -3.84
C ASN A 83 10.00 5.51 -4.52
N ILE A 84 9.65 4.87 -5.64
CA ILE A 84 8.32 5.08 -6.24
C ILE A 84 7.26 4.27 -5.49
N LEU A 85 7.62 3.08 -5.03
CA LEU A 85 6.74 2.25 -4.20
C LEU A 85 7.01 2.54 -2.71
N PRO A 86 6.00 2.36 -1.84
CA PRO A 86 6.19 2.47 -0.40
C PRO A 86 7.25 1.47 0.05
N ALA A 87 8.38 1.97 0.56
CA ALA A 87 9.45 1.11 1.08
C ALA A 87 9.03 0.41 2.39
N ASN A 88 8.06 0.98 3.11
CA ASN A 88 7.56 0.47 4.38
C ASN A 88 6.06 0.26 4.28
N THR A 89 5.60 -0.91 4.72
CA THR A 89 4.18 -1.25 4.79
C THR A 89 3.83 -1.64 6.23
N ILE A 90 2.73 -1.10 6.75
CA ILE A 90 2.19 -1.53 8.05
C ILE A 90 1.27 -2.72 7.82
N VAL A 91 1.61 -3.85 8.44
CA VAL A 91 0.80 -5.07 8.40
C VAL A 91 0.07 -5.23 9.72
N LEU A 92 -1.24 -5.44 9.67
CA LEU A 92 -2.06 -5.73 10.83
C LEU A 92 -2.47 -7.20 10.82
N ASP A 93 -2.06 -7.94 11.85
CA ASP A 93 -2.49 -9.32 12.05
C ASP A 93 -3.95 -9.38 12.52
N LEU A 94 -4.81 -10.00 11.69
CA LEU A 94 -6.25 -10.14 11.89
C LEU A 94 -6.69 -11.52 12.40
N THR A 95 -5.74 -12.42 12.70
CA THR A 95 -6.05 -13.78 13.20
C THR A 95 -6.78 -13.73 14.55
N GLN A 96 -6.38 -12.79 15.42
CA GLN A 96 -7.00 -12.57 16.73
C GLN A 96 -8.43 -12.02 16.66
N ASP A 97 -9.24 -12.25 17.69
CA ASP A 97 -10.61 -11.72 17.75
C ASP A 97 -10.68 -10.18 17.70
N GLU A 98 -11.86 -9.64 17.37
CA GLU A 98 -12.06 -8.19 17.23
C GLU A 98 -11.72 -7.43 18.52
N SER A 99 -12.01 -8.01 19.70
CA SER A 99 -11.70 -7.39 20.99
C SER A 99 -10.20 -7.29 21.27
N ALA A 100 -9.43 -8.33 20.94
CA ALA A 100 -7.99 -8.38 21.09
C ALA A 100 -7.32 -7.39 20.13
N ILE A 101 -7.78 -7.34 18.87
CA ILE A 101 -7.33 -6.34 17.90
C ILE A 101 -7.58 -4.93 18.43
N LEU A 102 -8.80 -4.63 18.91
CA LEU A 102 -9.10 -3.33 19.49
C LEU A 102 -8.19 -3.02 20.68
N ASN A 103 -8.03 -3.95 21.62
CA ASN A 103 -7.24 -3.76 22.84
C ASN A 103 -5.77 -3.42 22.56
N ARG A 104 -5.20 -3.95 21.46
CA ARG A 104 -3.84 -3.61 20.99
C ARG A 104 -3.74 -2.20 20.38
N MET A 105 -4.84 -1.61 19.92
CA MET A 105 -4.82 -0.25 19.38
C MET A 105 -4.59 0.80 20.47
N LYS A 106 -4.03 1.96 20.12
CA LYS A 106 -3.91 3.10 21.03
C LYS A 106 -5.30 3.49 21.61
N PRO A 107 -5.39 3.92 22.88
CA PRO A 107 -6.67 4.27 23.51
C PRO A 107 -7.52 5.26 22.71
N LYS A 108 -6.88 6.28 22.11
CA LYS A 108 -7.56 7.28 21.27
C LYS A 108 -8.18 6.67 20.00
N THR A 109 -7.51 5.70 19.38
CA THR A 109 -8.03 4.98 18.22
C THR A 109 -9.30 4.20 18.59
N ARG A 110 -9.24 3.41 19.67
CA ARG A 110 -10.43 2.67 20.17
C ARG A 110 -11.59 3.61 20.48
N TYR A 111 -11.30 4.73 21.13
CA TYR A 111 -12.30 5.74 21.46
C TYR A 111 -12.95 6.33 20.20
N ASN A 112 -12.16 6.71 19.20
CA ASN A 112 -12.68 7.32 17.97
C ASN A 112 -13.50 6.34 17.12
N ILE A 113 -13.12 5.06 17.08
CA ILE A 113 -13.94 4.01 16.43
C ILE A 113 -15.32 3.94 17.09
N ARG A 114 -15.36 3.81 18.43
CA ARG A 114 -16.61 3.75 19.19
C ARG A 114 -17.43 5.04 19.06
N LEU A 115 -16.76 6.19 19.01
CA LEU A 115 -17.41 7.50 18.83
C LEU A 115 -18.09 7.58 17.47
N ALA A 116 -17.42 7.20 16.39
CA ALA A 116 -17.98 7.22 15.04
C ALA A 116 -19.24 6.36 14.93
N LEU A 117 -19.17 5.12 15.45
CA LEU A 117 -20.30 4.19 15.47
C LEU A 117 -21.46 4.73 16.30
N ARG A 118 -21.20 5.26 17.50
CA ARG A 118 -22.24 5.85 18.37
C ARG A 118 -22.91 7.06 17.73
N LYS A 119 -22.15 7.86 16.99
CA LYS A 119 -22.66 9.01 16.24
C LYS A 119 -23.42 8.61 14.97
N GLY A 120 -23.58 7.32 14.67
CA GLY A 120 -24.37 6.87 13.52
C GLY A 120 -23.63 6.94 12.18
N VAL A 121 -22.30 7.02 12.18
CA VAL A 121 -21.54 6.83 10.93
C VAL A 121 -21.74 5.39 10.46
N ASN A 122 -22.32 5.24 9.27
CA ASN A 122 -22.56 3.94 8.64
C ASN A 122 -21.58 3.73 7.49
N VAL A 123 -21.03 2.53 7.37
CA VAL A 123 -20.09 2.18 6.29
C VAL A 123 -20.69 1.09 5.43
N VAL A 124 -20.80 1.35 4.13
CA VAL A 124 -21.37 0.44 3.15
C VAL A 124 -20.36 0.12 2.04
N SER A 125 -20.47 -1.07 1.46
CA SER A 125 -19.82 -1.41 0.19
C SER A 125 -20.77 -1.04 -0.93
N VAL A 126 -20.26 -0.37 -1.95
CA VAL A 126 -21.01 0.05 -3.14
C VAL A 126 -20.33 -0.52 -4.39
N GLY A 127 -21.07 -0.60 -5.49
CA GLY A 127 -20.54 -0.93 -6.80
C GLY A 127 -19.98 0.31 -7.52
N MET A 128 -19.89 0.20 -8.85
CA MET A 128 -19.38 1.27 -9.72
C MET A 128 -20.18 2.57 -9.61
N GLU A 129 -21.45 2.50 -9.22
CA GLU A 129 -22.30 3.67 -9.00
C GLU A 129 -21.76 4.62 -7.91
N GLY A 130 -20.95 4.11 -6.97
CA GLY A 130 -20.31 4.92 -5.94
C GLY A 130 -19.00 5.59 -6.36
N LEU A 131 -18.50 5.31 -7.57
CA LEU A 131 -17.17 5.75 -8.00
C LEU A 131 -17.07 7.28 -8.09
N GLU A 132 -18.12 7.94 -8.58
CA GLU A 132 -18.15 9.40 -8.69
C GLU A 132 -18.06 10.05 -7.30
N THR A 133 -18.84 9.55 -6.34
CA THR A 133 -18.79 9.99 -4.94
C THR A 133 -17.40 9.79 -4.32
N TRP A 134 -16.76 8.66 -4.60
CA TRP A 134 -15.38 8.43 -4.16
C TRP A 134 -14.41 9.41 -4.81
N TYR A 135 -14.56 9.69 -6.10
CA TYR A 135 -13.68 10.57 -6.86
C TYR A 135 -13.77 12.03 -6.39
N GLU A 136 -14.97 12.49 -6.02
CA GLU A 136 -15.16 13.80 -5.38
C GLU A 136 -14.38 13.90 -4.06
N LEU A 137 -14.50 12.90 -3.17
CA LEU A 137 -13.75 12.84 -1.92
C LEU A 137 -12.23 12.75 -2.16
N TYR A 138 -11.83 11.99 -3.17
CA TYR A 138 -10.42 11.80 -3.56
C TYR A 138 -9.84 13.12 -4.08
N THR A 139 -10.59 13.84 -4.91
CA THR A 139 -10.23 15.17 -5.40
C THR A 139 -10.04 16.15 -4.26
N GLU A 140 -10.98 16.21 -3.30
CA GLU A 140 -10.83 17.05 -2.11
C GLU A 140 -9.56 16.68 -1.31
N THR A 141 -9.30 15.38 -1.18
CA THR A 141 -8.13 14.87 -0.45
C THR A 141 -6.82 15.21 -1.15
N ALA A 142 -6.77 15.06 -2.46
CA ALA A 142 -5.60 15.35 -3.28
C ALA A 142 -5.27 16.85 -3.25
N LEU A 143 -6.27 17.71 -3.46
CA LEU A 143 -6.10 19.16 -3.40
C LEU A 143 -5.63 19.62 -2.02
N ARG A 144 -6.24 19.10 -0.94
CA ARG A 144 -5.86 19.46 0.44
C ARG A 144 -4.41 19.08 0.77
N ASN A 145 -3.93 17.97 0.23
CA ASN A 145 -2.62 17.41 0.58
C ASN A 145 -1.53 17.67 -0.50
N GLY A 146 -1.87 18.39 -1.58
CA GLY A 146 -0.95 18.63 -2.71
C GLY A 146 -0.55 17.35 -3.46
N LEU A 147 -1.43 16.35 -3.53
CA LEU A 147 -1.17 15.10 -4.24
C LEU A 147 -1.48 15.24 -5.73
N HIS A 148 -0.78 14.47 -6.56
CA HIS A 148 -1.15 14.30 -7.96
C HIS A 148 -2.56 13.69 -8.06
N LEU A 149 -3.43 14.35 -8.83
CA LEU A 149 -4.78 13.90 -9.08
C LEU A 149 -4.81 13.04 -10.35
N ASN A 150 -5.05 11.74 -10.19
CA ASN A 150 -5.27 10.86 -11.34
C ASN A 150 -6.69 11.04 -11.88
N ASP A 151 -6.87 10.93 -13.19
CA ASP A 151 -8.18 11.04 -13.84
C ASP A 151 -9.13 9.91 -13.41
N ILE A 152 -10.44 10.18 -13.35
CA ILE A 152 -11.44 9.20 -12.94
C ILE A 152 -11.46 7.95 -13.85
N SER A 153 -11.10 8.08 -15.12
CA SER A 153 -10.99 6.96 -16.08
C SER A 153 -9.99 5.91 -15.64
N TYR A 154 -8.90 6.31 -14.97
CA TYR A 154 -7.93 5.38 -14.38
C TYR A 154 -8.61 4.43 -13.39
N PHE A 155 -9.42 4.97 -12.49
CA PHE A 155 -10.11 4.20 -11.46
C PHE A 155 -11.27 3.39 -12.04
N ARG A 156 -11.95 3.89 -13.09
CA ARG A 156 -12.94 3.11 -13.85
C ARG A 156 -12.30 1.85 -14.43
N ASN A 157 -11.17 1.98 -15.10
CA ASN A 157 -10.46 0.85 -15.69
C ASN A 157 -9.95 -0.14 -14.62
N MET A 158 -9.43 0.37 -13.50
CA MET A 158 -9.00 -0.44 -12.35
C MET A 158 -10.15 -1.29 -11.78
N PHE A 159 -11.36 -0.75 -11.71
CA PHE A 159 -12.53 -1.46 -11.17
C PHE A 159 -13.21 -2.37 -12.21
N ALA A 160 -13.36 -1.90 -13.45
CA ALA A 160 -13.97 -2.65 -14.56
C ALA A 160 -13.19 -3.92 -14.89
N SER A 161 -11.85 -3.84 -14.99
CA SER A 161 -10.98 -4.98 -15.28
C SER A 161 -11.12 -6.14 -14.28
N LYS A 162 -11.55 -5.86 -13.04
CA LYS A 162 -11.81 -6.86 -12.00
C LYS A 162 -13.25 -7.38 -11.97
N THR A 163 -14.17 -6.70 -12.65
CA THR A 163 -15.57 -7.12 -12.78
C THR A 163 -15.75 -8.01 -14.03
N GLU A 164 -14.98 -7.73 -15.09
CA GLU A 164 -15.02 -8.44 -16.38
C GLU A 164 -14.15 -9.70 -16.42
N CYS A 165 -13.06 -9.74 -15.64
CA CYS A 165 -12.23 -10.91 -15.47
C CYS A 165 -12.25 -11.30 -13.98
N PRO A 166 -13.24 -12.11 -13.54
CA PRO A 166 -13.29 -12.62 -12.17
C PRO A 166 -12.16 -13.63 -11.99
N ASP A 167 -10.96 -13.12 -11.81
CA ASP A 167 -9.87 -13.88 -11.28
C ASP A 167 -10.27 -14.22 -9.83
N ASN A 168 -10.63 -15.50 -9.59
CA ASN A 168 -11.26 -15.97 -8.36
C ASN A 168 -10.47 -15.64 -7.07
N GLY A 169 -9.22 -15.18 -7.21
CA GLY A 169 -8.33 -14.81 -6.11
C GLY A 169 -8.38 -13.35 -5.63
N VAL A 170 -8.87 -12.37 -6.43
CA VAL A 170 -8.75 -10.93 -6.06
C VAL A 170 -10.07 -10.16 -6.27
N ASN A 171 -10.60 -9.58 -5.18
CA ASN A 171 -11.82 -8.77 -5.18
C ASN A 171 -11.53 -7.33 -4.74
N VAL A 172 -12.04 -6.33 -5.47
CA VAL A 172 -11.91 -4.92 -5.08
C VAL A 172 -13.26 -4.44 -4.54
N LYS A 173 -13.26 -3.91 -3.32
CA LYS A 173 -14.44 -3.28 -2.70
C LYS A 173 -14.27 -1.78 -2.64
N LEU A 174 -15.26 -1.06 -3.19
CA LEU A 174 -15.43 0.36 -2.93
C LEU A 174 -16.28 0.52 -1.68
N MET A 175 -15.72 1.12 -0.63
CA MET A 175 -16.40 1.34 0.64
C MET A 175 -16.57 2.83 0.90
N ILE A 176 -17.75 3.24 1.37
CA ILE A 176 -18.05 4.64 1.69
C ILE A 176 -18.68 4.73 3.08
N ALA A 177 -18.18 5.66 3.89
CA ALA A 177 -18.71 6.06 5.18
C ALA A 177 -19.66 7.24 5.01
N TYR A 178 -20.89 7.08 5.48
CA TYR A 178 -21.96 8.09 5.44
C TYR A 178 -22.36 8.52 6.84
N TYR A 179 -22.82 9.76 6.95
CA TYR A 179 -23.62 10.26 8.07
C TYR A 179 -24.81 11.02 7.48
N ASP A 180 -26.04 10.65 7.84
CA ASP A 180 -27.27 11.22 7.25
C ASP A 180 -27.23 11.32 5.72
N LYS A 181 -26.85 10.22 5.06
CA LYS A 181 -26.69 10.12 3.59
C LYS A 181 -25.59 11.01 2.98
N ILE A 182 -24.85 11.77 3.79
CA ILE A 182 -23.72 12.59 3.34
C ILE A 182 -22.46 11.72 3.34
N PRO A 183 -21.77 11.54 2.20
CA PRO A 183 -20.52 10.80 2.12
C PRO A 183 -19.39 11.59 2.80
N LEU A 184 -18.63 10.93 3.68
CA LEU A 184 -17.60 11.59 4.48
C LEU A 184 -16.20 11.01 4.28
N ALA A 185 -16.10 9.71 4.04
CA ALA A 185 -14.84 9.05 3.75
C ALA A 185 -15.09 7.85 2.85
N ALA A 186 -14.12 7.48 2.03
CA ALA A 186 -14.24 6.34 1.14
C ALA A 186 -12.88 5.67 0.92
N MET A 187 -12.89 4.39 0.53
CA MET A 187 -11.68 3.63 0.24
C MET A 187 -11.89 2.55 -0.81
N PHE A 188 -10.80 2.22 -1.51
CA PHE A 188 -10.65 0.97 -2.22
C PHE A 188 -9.93 -0.04 -1.33
N LEU A 189 -10.62 -1.13 -1.01
CA LEU A 189 -10.09 -2.28 -0.30
C LEU A 189 -9.89 -3.43 -1.29
N VAL A 190 -8.65 -3.87 -1.48
CA VAL A 190 -8.32 -5.01 -2.33
C VAL A 190 -8.19 -6.24 -1.44
N LEU A 191 -9.02 -7.25 -1.68
CA LEU A 191 -9.03 -8.51 -0.97
C LEU A 191 -8.39 -9.57 -1.85
N SER A 192 -7.33 -10.22 -1.37
CA SER A 192 -6.74 -11.41 -2.01
C SER A 192 -7.02 -12.68 -1.19
N ALA A 193 -6.40 -13.80 -1.54
CA ALA A 193 -6.53 -15.07 -0.81
C ALA A 193 -6.01 -14.99 0.63
N HIS A 194 -4.97 -14.18 0.88
CA HIS A 194 -4.25 -14.19 2.16
C HIS A 194 -4.16 -12.82 2.84
N ARG A 195 -4.65 -11.74 2.21
CA ARG A 195 -4.59 -10.39 2.79
C ARG A 195 -5.64 -9.44 2.22
N ALA A 196 -6.01 -8.46 3.03
CA ALA A 196 -6.65 -7.23 2.58
C ALA A 196 -5.64 -6.07 2.51
N THR A 197 -5.68 -5.31 1.42
CA THR A 197 -4.84 -4.13 1.19
C THR A 197 -5.72 -2.90 1.07
N TYR A 198 -5.51 -1.92 1.96
CA TYR A 198 -6.04 -0.56 1.82
C TYR A 198 -5.26 0.18 0.74
N LEU A 199 -5.81 0.28 -0.47
CA LEU A 199 -5.08 0.76 -1.64
C LEU A 199 -5.19 2.27 -1.80
N TYR A 200 -6.42 2.80 -1.77
CA TYR A 200 -6.67 4.24 -1.81
C TYR A 200 -7.71 4.59 -0.75
N GLY A 201 -7.58 5.77 -0.17
CA GLY A 201 -8.66 6.34 0.60
C GLY A 201 -8.71 7.85 0.51
N ALA A 202 -9.88 8.34 0.84
CA ALA A 202 -10.29 9.71 0.62
C ALA A 202 -11.25 10.13 1.73
N SER A 203 -11.22 11.41 2.10
CA SER A 203 -12.13 11.94 3.11
C SER A 203 -12.33 13.43 2.99
N THR A 204 -13.54 13.87 3.28
CA THR A 204 -13.88 15.29 3.37
C THR A 204 -13.38 15.91 4.67
N SER A 205 -13.18 17.22 4.63
CA SER A 205 -12.87 18.07 5.77
C SER A 205 -14.12 18.43 6.58
N LYS A 206 -15.31 18.22 5.99
CA LYS A 206 -16.62 18.38 6.65
C LYS A 206 -16.79 17.32 7.73
N MET A 207 -17.44 17.69 8.84
CA MET A 207 -17.87 16.76 9.89
C MET A 207 -16.76 15.81 10.42
N ARG A 208 -15.49 16.26 10.41
CA ARG A 208 -14.35 15.45 10.90
C ARG A 208 -14.49 15.03 12.37
N ASN A 209 -15.25 15.79 13.16
CA ASN A 209 -15.61 15.46 14.54
C ASN A 209 -16.45 14.16 14.67
N LEU A 210 -17.00 13.64 13.57
CA LEU A 210 -17.70 12.36 13.52
C LEU A 210 -16.76 11.15 13.34
N MET A 211 -15.47 11.37 13.09
CA MET A 211 -14.45 10.33 12.92
C MET A 211 -14.76 9.29 11.82
N PRO A 212 -15.22 9.70 10.60
CA PRO A 212 -15.68 8.78 9.57
C PRO A 212 -14.59 7.81 9.07
N THR A 213 -13.33 8.28 9.01
CA THR A 213 -12.18 7.45 8.59
C THR A 213 -11.89 6.31 9.57
N TYR A 214 -12.16 6.51 10.87
CA TYR A 214 -11.99 5.45 11.88
C TYR A 214 -13.05 4.35 11.73
N ALA A 215 -14.31 4.74 11.49
CA ALA A 215 -15.37 3.77 11.19
C ALA A 215 -15.07 2.99 9.90
N LEU A 216 -14.61 3.68 8.85
CA LEU A 216 -14.26 3.08 7.57
C LEU A 216 -13.15 2.04 7.72
N GLN A 217 -12.04 2.39 8.38
CA GLN A 217 -10.92 1.47 8.63
C GLN A 217 -11.34 0.28 9.50
N TRP A 218 -12.13 0.53 10.56
CA TRP A 218 -12.63 -0.55 11.41
C TRP A 218 -13.53 -1.52 10.64
N LYS A 219 -14.41 -1.01 9.78
CA LYS A 219 -15.27 -1.87 8.94
C LYS A 219 -14.46 -2.71 7.96
N ALA A 220 -13.40 -2.14 7.37
CA ALA A 220 -12.50 -2.89 6.48
C ALA A 220 -11.81 -4.06 7.21
N ILE A 221 -11.32 -3.83 8.43
CA ILE A 221 -10.76 -4.87 9.31
C ILE A 221 -11.79 -5.98 9.57
N GLN A 222 -13.04 -5.62 9.87
CA GLN A 222 -14.11 -6.59 10.13
C GLN A 222 -14.50 -7.41 8.88
N ILE A 223 -14.39 -6.85 7.67
CA ILE A 223 -14.74 -7.54 6.42
C ILE A 223 -13.74 -8.67 6.13
N ASP A 224 -12.44 -8.39 6.23
CA ASP A 224 -11.40 -9.38 5.90
C ASP A 224 -11.46 -10.58 6.86
N LYS A 225 -11.68 -10.32 8.16
CA LYS A 225 -11.80 -11.37 9.17
C LYS A 225 -12.97 -12.35 8.93
N ARG A 226 -14.02 -11.92 8.22
CA ARG A 226 -15.20 -12.77 7.92
C ARG A 226 -14.98 -13.70 6.74
N LYS A 227 -13.88 -13.56 6.01
CA LYS A 227 -13.51 -14.49 4.95
C LYS A 227 -12.96 -15.76 5.61
N PRO A 228 -13.54 -16.95 5.39
CA PRO A 228 -12.84 -18.17 5.75
C PRO A 228 -11.54 -18.20 4.97
N LEU A 229 -10.41 -18.37 5.68
CA LEU A 229 -9.16 -18.72 5.03
C LEU A 229 -9.40 -20.06 4.30
N PRO A 230 -9.01 -20.19 3.02
CA PRO A 230 -9.10 -21.46 2.31
C PRO A 230 -8.30 -22.55 3.02
#